data_AF-A0A8B6DHC1-F1
#
_entry.id   AF-A0A8B6DHC1-F1
#
_cell.length_a   1.000
_cell.length_b   1.000
_cell.length_c   1.000
_cell.angle_alpha   90.00
_cell.angle_beta   90.00
_cell.angle_gamma   90.00
#
_symmetry.space_group_name_H-M   'P 1'
#
loop_
_entity.id
_entity.type
_entity.pdbx_description
1 polymer ?
#
loop_
_entity_poly.entity_id
_entity_poly.type
_entity_poly.pdbx_seq_one_letter_code
_entity_poly.pdbx_strand_id
1 'polypeptide(L)'
;MSDIHSTAYRYDAVCTELSRQPHPYILKMFEREKEDTVFGGRVGSGRKSISTDSDFKDQMHLYLAGNNNLLTDKRIEDPDCEALYKTLQNNSYVTSLDLRYNLITDEGAKFIAKLIEVRHHVTSLDLHYNLITDEGAKFIAKLIEETTKLTDLNLMCNEIGAVGAEHIAKALLKNESLKHKIK
;
A
#
# COMPACT_ATOMS: atom_id res chain seq x y z
N MET A 1 7.54 24.70 -7.69
CA MET A 1 6.74 24.40 -8.90
C MET A 1 6.92 22.93 -9.22
N SER A 2 6.00 22.10 -8.71
CA SER A 2 5.78 20.71 -9.15
C SER A 2 4.47 20.28 -8.50
N ASP A 3 3.36 20.39 -9.22
CA ASP A 3 2.40 19.31 -9.45
C ASP A 3 1.08 19.92 -9.95
N ILE A 4 0.92 20.05 -11.28
CA ILE A 4 -0.31 20.61 -11.87
C ILE A 4 -1.40 19.56 -12.05
N HIS A 5 -1.18 18.33 -11.57
CA HIS A 5 -2.19 17.26 -11.57
C HIS A 5 -2.20 16.57 -10.21
N SER A 6 -3.31 16.65 -9.48
CA SER A 6 -3.47 15.88 -8.23
C SER A 6 -3.27 14.38 -8.49
N THR A 7 -2.83 13.60 -7.49
CA THR A 7 -2.74 12.13 -7.62
C THR A 7 -4.09 11.53 -8.03
N ALA A 8 -5.20 12.13 -7.60
CA ALA A 8 -6.55 11.76 -8.05
C ALA A 8 -6.74 11.90 -9.57
N TYR A 9 -6.27 13.00 -10.17
CA TYR A 9 -6.34 13.18 -11.64
C TYR A 9 -5.47 12.17 -12.37
N ARG A 10 -4.25 11.90 -11.87
CA ARG A 10 -3.39 10.85 -12.43
C ARG A 10 -4.03 9.47 -12.33
N TYR A 11 -4.70 9.19 -11.22
CA TYR A 11 -5.41 7.93 -11.01
C TYR A 11 -6.57 7.78 -12.00
N ASP A 12 -7.37 8.82 -12.18
CA ASP A 12 -8.47 8.83 -13.14
C ASP A 12 -7.99 8.65 -14.60
N ALA A 13 -6.91 9.34 -14.97
CA ALA A 13 -6.28 9.19 -16.29
C ALA A 13 -5.77 7.75 -16.53
N VAL A 14 -5.07 7.17 -15.55
CA VAL A 14 -4.59 5.77 -15.62
C VAL A 14 -5.75 4.79 -15.73
N CYS A 15 -6.84 5.00 -14.98
CA CYS A 15 -8.02 4.15 -15.09
C CYS A 15 -8.65 4.23 -16.50
N THR A 16 -8.71 5.44 -17.06
CA THR A 16 -9.19 5.66 -18.44
C THR A 16 -8.31 4.96 -19.47
N GLU A 17 -6.97 5.05 -19.35
CA GLU A 17 -6.03 4.34 -20.22
C GLU A 17 -6.19 2.82 -20.14
N LEU A 18 -6.50 2.31 -18.94
CA LEU A 18 -6.79 0.90 -18.67
C LEU A 18 -8.22 0.49 -19.06
N SER A 19 -8.98 1.38 -19.72
CA SER A 19 -10.37 1.15 -20.14
C SER A 19 -11.28 0.72 -18.99
N ARG A 20 -11.07 1.28 -17.79
CA ARG A 20 -11.83 0.98 -16.57
C ARG A 20 -12.30 2.24 -15.86
N GLN A 21 -13.35 2.09 -15.07
CA GLN A 21 -13.80 3.14 -14.16
C GLN A 21 -12.91 3.16 -12.91
N PRO A 22 -12.54 4.34 -12.38
CA PRO A 22 -11.78 4.44 -11.14
C PRO A 22 -12.52 3.79 -9.98
N HIS A 23 -11.78 3.09 -9.10
CA HIS A 23 -12.38 2.60 -7.87
C HIS A 23 -12.78 3.80 -7.00
N PRO A 24 -14.06 3.97 -6.65
CA PRO A 24 -14.57 5.20 -6.04
C PRO A 24 -13.90 5.49 -4.70
N TYR A 25 -13.51 4.45 -3.96
CA TYR A 25 -12.81 4.61 -2.70
C TYR A 25 -11.35 5.03 -2.86
N ILE A 26 -10.65 4.50 -3.86
CA ILE A 26 -9.26 4.86 -4.14
C ILE A 26 -9.22 6.32 -4.62
N LEU A 27 -10.12 6.68 -5.53
CA LEU A 27 -10.26 8.07 -6.01
C LEU A 27 -10.52 9.03 -4.85
N LYS A 28 -11.50 8.73 -3.98
CA LYS A 28 -11.78 9.53 -2.78
C LYS A 28 -10.57 9.65 -1.85
N MET A 29 -9.78 8.59 -1.69
CA MET A 29 -8.56 8.66 -0.88
C MET A 29 -7.51 9.58 -1.48
N PHE A 30 -7.34 9.57 -2.80
CA PHE A 30 -6.43 10.49 -3.48
C PHE A 30 -6.95 11.94 -3.55
N GLU A 31 -8.25 12.15 -3.55
CA GLU A 31 -8.83 13.49 -3.42
C GLU A 31 -8.57 14.08 -2.03
N ARG A 32 -8.63 13.22 -1.01
CA ARG A 32 -8.33 13.56 0.39
C ARG A 32 -6.84 13.71 0.69
N GLU A 33 -5.94 13.37 -0.23
CA GLU A 33 -4.49 13.70 -0.15
C GLU A 33 -4.27 15.22 0.08
N LYS A 34 -5.25 16.06 -0.29
CA LYS A 34 -5.22 17.52 -0.08
C LYS A 34 -5.83 18.00 1.25
N GLU A 35 -6.43 17.13 2.05
CA GLU A 35 -7.12 17.49 3.29
C GLU A 35 -6.33 16.94 4.49
N ASP A 36 -5.58 17.80 5.18
CA ASP A 36 -4.68 17.52 6.32
C ASP A 36 -5.31 16.80 7.55
N THR A 37 -6.54 16.26 7.47
CA THR A 37 -7.27 15.75 8.65
C THR A 37 -8.25 14.64 8.30
N VAL A 38 -7.82 13.37 8.26
CA VAL A 38 -8.79 12.25 8.18
C VAL A 38 -8.61 11.19 9.29
N PHE A 39 -7.47 11.12 9.98
CA PHE A 39 -7.36 10.27 11.19
C PHE A 39 -6.60 10.96 12.34
N GLY A 40 -6.93 12.23 12.58
CA GLY A 40 -6.60 12.92 13.83
C GLY A 40 -7.50 12.41 14.96
N GLY A 41 -6.92 11.62 15.86
CA GLY A 41 -7.59 11.15 17.07
C GLY A 41 -8.21 12.28 17.89
N ARG A 42 -9.15 11.85 18.75
CA ARG A 42 -9.78 12.63 19.82
C ARG A 42 -8.88 13.76 20.33
N VAL A 43 -9.42 14.98 20.33
CA VAL A 43 -8.84 16.14 21.01
C VAL A 43 -8.72 15.80 22.50
N GLY A 44 -7.53 15.36 22.91
CA GLY A 44 -7.12 15.15 24.28
C GLY A 44 -6.08 16.20 24.64
N SER A 45 -6.47 17.11 25.53
CA SER A 45 -5.67 18.20 26.08
C SER A 45 -4.27 17.76 26.49
N GLY A 46 -3.23 18.31 25.85
CA GLY A 46 -1.85 18.11 26.26
C GLY A 46 -0.87 18.68 25.25
N ARG A 47 -0.46 19.94 25.45
CA ARG A 47 0.65 20.56 24.69
C ARG A 47 1.93 19.73 24.90
N LYS A 48 2.52 19.25 23.82
CA LYS A 48 3.96 18.97 23.72
C LYS A 48 4.50 19.61 22.45
N SER A 49 5.05 20.81 22.60
CA SER A 49 6.09 21.40 21.75
C SER A 49 7.41 20.64 22.02
N ILE A 50 8.39 20.42 21.13
CA ILE A 50 8.84 21.06 19.89
C ILE A 50 9.70 20.01 19.16
N SER A 51 9.58 19.91 17.84
CA SER A 51 10.73 19.73 16.93
C SER A 51 10.41 20.49 15.64
N THR A 52 11.38 21.28 15.21
CA THR A 52 11.28 22.38 14.26
C THR A 52 10.99 21.95 12.82
N ASP A 53 10.08 22.69 12.19
CA ASP A 53 9.97 23.06 10.76
C ASP A 53 10.57 22.10 9.70
N SER A 54 9.68 21.54 8.86
CA SER A 54 9.88 20.88 7.54
C SER A 54 9.77 19.35 7.40
N ASP A 55 9.77 18.56 8.49
CA ASP A 55 9.79 17.08 8.38
C ASP A 55 8.41 16.39 8.33
N PHE A 56 7.30 17.11 8.56
CA PHE A 56 5.96 16.53 8.72
C PHE A 56 5.02 16.67 7.50
N LYS A 57 5.50 17.24 6.39
CA LYS A 57 4.86 17.19 5.06
C LYS A 57 5.65 16.17 4.23
N ASP A 58 5.18 15.01 3.79
CA ASP A 58 3.83 14.48 3.67
C ASP A 58 3.97 12.94 3.68
N GLN A 59 3.62 12.28 4.79
CA GLN A 59 3.53 10.80 4.83
C GLN A 59 2.08 10.41 4.56
N MET A 60 1.77 10.01 3.33
CA MET A 60 0.44 9.51 2.99
C MET A 60 0.32 8.03 3.35
N HIS A 61 -0.65 7.73 4.21
CA HIS A 61 -1.09 6.38 4.53
C HIS A 61 -2.34 6.08 3.70
N LEU A 62 -2.24 5.16 2.75
CA LEU A 62 -3.39 4.74 1.95
C LEU A 62 -4.14 3.64 2.71
N TYR A 63 -5.18 4.05 3.44
CA TYR A 63 -6.08 3.14 4.14
C TYR A 63 -7.12 2.57 3.16
N LEU A 64 -6.81 1.47 2.52
CA LEU A 64 -7.60 0.86 1.45
C LEU A 64 -8.20 -0.51 1.87
N ALA A 65 -8.42 -0.69 3.17
CA ALA A 65 -9.00 -1.90 3.73
C ALA A 65 -10.44 -2.12 3.24
N GLY A 66 -10.70 -3.28 2.62
CA GLY A 66 -12.00 -3.56 2.02
C GLY A 66 -13.11 -3.84 3.04
N ASN A 67 -12.78 -4.09 4.31
CA ASN A 67 -13.77 -4.27 5.38
C ASN A 67 -14.35 -2.95 5.92
N ASN A 68 -14.06 -1.82 5.28
CA ASN A 68 -14.61 -0.52 5.65
C ASN A 68 -15.93 -0.23 4.90
N ASN A 69 -17.02 -0.83 5.38
CA ASN A 69 -18.36 -0.68 4.81
C ASN A 69 -18.91 0.76 4.84
N LEU A 70 -18.27 1.68 5.58
CA LEU A 70 -18.64 3.10 5.59
C LEU A 70 -18.11 3.85 4.38
N LEU A 71 -17.02 3.36 3.77
CA LEU A 71 -16.32 4.06 2.68
C LEU A 71 -16.45 3.34 1.34
N THR A 72 -16.68 2.03 1.34
CA THR A 72 -16.85 1.26 0.11
C THR A 72 -17.68 0.00 0.31
N ASP A 73 -18.43 -0.39 -0.72
CA ASP A 73 -19.09 -1.68 -0.90
C ASP A 73 -18.34 -2.57 -1.91
N LYS A 74 -17.30 -2.03 -2.56
CA LYS A 74 -16.47 -2.71 -3.55
C LYS A 74 -15.12 -3.08 -2.94
N ARG A 75 -14.64 -4.28 -3.27
CA ARG A 75 -13.31 -4.74 -2.89
C ARG A 75 -12.31 -4.33 -3.97
N ILE A 76 -11.08 -4.11 -3.55
CA ILE A 76 -9.96 -3.90 -4.46
C ILE A 76 -9.56 -5.24 -5.06
N GLU A 77 -9.37 -5.25 -6.38
CA GLU A 77 -8.96 -6.42 -7.16
C GLU A 77 -7.62 -6.15 -7.87
N ASP A 78 -7.04 -7.15 -8.54
CA ASP A 78 -5.76 -7.01 -9.26
C ASP A 78 -5.70 -5.83 -10.25
N PRO A 79 -6.77 -5.53 -11.02
CA PRO A 79 -6.85 -4.34 -11.86
C PRO A 79 -6.60 -3.03 -11.10
N ASP A 80 -7.08 -2.92 -9.85
CA ASP A 80 -6.87 -1.74 -9.03
C ASP A 80 -5.42 -1.65 -8.56
N CYS A 81 -4.77 -2.77 -8.25
CA CYS A 81 -3.35 -2.83 -7.93
C CYS A 81 -2.47 -2.37 -9.10
N GLU A 82 -2.81 -2.75 -10.34
CA GLU A 82 -2.12 -2.24 -11.54
C GLU A 82 -2.27 -0.72 -11.66
N ALA A 83 -3.49 -0.21 -11.46
CA ALA A 83 -3.74 1.23 -11.50
C ALA A 83 -2.95 1.96 -10.41
N LEU A 84 -2.96 1.46 -9.16
CA LEU A 84 -2.16 1.98 -8.07
C LEU A 84 -0.66 2.01 -8.41
N TYR A 85 -0.12 0.92 -8.96
CA TYR A 85 1.27 0.87 -9.40
C TYR A 85 1.59 1.98 -10.41
N LYS A 86 0.80 2.09 -11.48
CA LYS A 86 1.00 3.09 -12.55
C LYS A 86 0.81 4.53 -12.06
N THR A 87 -0.11 4.76 -11.13
CA THR A 87 -0.37 6.09 -10.56
C THR A 87 0.71 6.51 -9.57
N LEU A 88 1.14 5.60 -8.70
CA LEU A 88 1.99 5.93 -7.55
C LEU A 88 3.48 5.84 -7.81
N GLN A 89 3.94 5.28 -8.94
CA GLN A 89 5.36 5.25 -9.31
C GLN A 89 6.04 6.64 -9.23
N ASN A 90 5.28 7.72 -9.48
CA ASN A 90 5.75 9.11 -9.43
C ASN A 90 5.32 9.89 -8.17
N ASN A 91 4.58 9.28 -7.24
CA ASN A 91 4.13 9.95 -6.01
C ASN A 91 5.20 9.83 -4.91
N SER A 92 5.71 10.94 -4.39
CA SER A 92 6.81 10.96 -3.41
C SER A 92 6.42 10.68 -1.96
N TYR A 93 5.13 10.61 -1.65
CA TYR A 93 4.59 10.83 -0.30
C TYR A 93 3.96 9.57 0.32
N VAL A 94 3.58 8.57 -0.48
CA VAL A 94 3.05 7.30 0.05
C VAL A 94 4.11 6.54 0.81
N THR A 95 3.84 6.26 2.09
CA THR A 95 4.74 5.51 2.98
C THR A 95 4.10 4.23 3.53
N SER A 96 2.77 4.08 3.44
CA SER A 96 2.06 2.91 3.96
C SER A 96 0.86 2.56 3.09
N LEU A 97 0.68 1.25 2.88
CA LEU A 97 -0.41 0.66 2.11
C LEU A 97 -1.16 -0.35 2.99
N ASP A 98 -2.39 -0.04 3.36
CA ASP A 98 -3.30 -0.99 4.01
C ASP A 98 -4.30 -1.51 2.96
N LEU A 99 -4.10 -2.74 2.48
CA LEU A 99 -4.89 -3.40 1.44
C LEU A 99 -5.58 -4.66 1.97
N ARG A 100 -5.76 -4.77 3.29
CA ARG A 100 -6.37 -5.94 3.91
C ARG A 100 -7.85 -6.12 3.57
N TYR A 101 -8.35 -7.34 3.70
CA TYR A 101 -9.73 -7.72 3.40
C TYR A 101 -10.16 -7.31 1.99
N ASN A 102 -9.36 -7.60 0.98
CA ASN A 102 -9.69 -7.32 -0.43
C ASN A 102 -9.70 -8.63 -1.23
N LEU A 103 -9.77 -8.54 -2.56
CA LEU A 103 -9.79 -9.69 -3.48
C LEU A 103 -8.50 -9.72 -4.32
N ILE A 104 -7.37 -9.36 -3.70
CA ILE A 104 -6.05 -9.32 -4.36
C ILE A 104 -5.54 -10.75 -4.50
N THR A 105 -5.22 -11.15 -5.72
CA THR A 105 -4.61 -12.45 -6.05
C THR A 105 -3.11 -12.30 -6.29
N ASP A 106 -2.47 -13.32 -6.85
CA ASP A 106 -1.05 -13.32 -7.21
C ASP A 106 -0.67 -12.20 -8.18
N GLU A 107 -1.54 -11.88 -9.14
CA GLU A 107 -1.26 -10.80 -10.10
C GLU A 107 -1.32 -9.41 -9.46
N GLY A 108 -2.25 -9.17 -8.54
CA GLY A 108 -2.29 -7.93 -7.77
C GLY A 108 -1.09 -7.82 -6.83
N ALA A 109 -0.72 -8.92 -6.14
CA ALA A 109 0.47 -8.97 -5.28
C ALA A 109 1.75 -8.61 -6.04
N LYS A 110 1.90 -9.08 -7.28
CA LYS A 110 2.99 -8.71 -8.20
C LYS A 110 3.03 -7.22 -8.52
N PHE A 111 1.89 -6.57 -8.76
CA PHE A 111 1.86 -5.12 -8.98
C PHE A 111 2.20 -4.32 -7.71
N ILE A 112 1.71 -4.76 -6.54
CA ILE A 112 2.08 -4.15 -5.26
C ILE A 112 3.56 -4.32 -4.95
N ALA A 113 4.13 -5.51 -5.25
CA ALA A 113 5.57 -5.76 -5.12
C ALA A 113 6.37 -4.78 -5.99
N LYS A 114 6.04 -4.67 -7.28
CA LYS A 114 6.67 -3.71 -8.20
C LYS A 114 6.54 -2.27 -7.72
N LEU A 115 5.38 -1.89 -7.20
CA LEU A 115 5.17 -0.56 -6.66
C LEU A 115 6.17 -0.26 -5.54
N ILE A 116 6.36 -1.18 -4.59
CA ILE A 116 7.29 -0.94 -3.48
C ILE A 116 8.75 -1.05 -3.94
N GLU A 117 9.08 -1.93 -4.88
CA GLU A 117 10.41 -2.01 -5.49
C GLU A 117 10.83 -0.67 -6.10
N VAL A 118 9.94 0.01 -6.85
CA VAL A 118 10.24 1.35 -7.41
C VAL A 118 10.08 2.48 -6.38
N ARG A 119 9.35 2.23 -5.29
CA ARG A 119 9.07 3.19 -4.20
C ARG A 119 9.80 2.80 -2.92
N HIS A 120 11.08 3.14 -2.85
CA HIS A 120 11.94 2.88 -1.69
C HIS A 120 11.58 3.66 -0.40
N HIS A 121 10.36 4.18 -0.23
CA HIS A 121 9.95 4.94 0.97
C HIS A 121 8.77 4.28 1.69
N VAL A 122 8.18 3.22 1.12
CA VAL A 122 7.12 2.47 1.79
C VAL A 122 7.72 1.65 2.93
N THR A 123 7.22 1.87 4.14
CA THR A 123 7.67 1.22 5.37
C THR A 123 6.69 0.14 5.84
N SER A 124 5.42 0.22 5.44
CA SER A 124 4.38 -0.71 5.88
C SER A 124 3.47 -1.17 4.74
N LEU A 125 3.26 -2.49 4.66
CA LEU A 125 2.34 -3.14 3.75
C LEU A 125 1.47 -4.16 4.50
N ASP A 126 0.15 -3.98 4.47
CA ASP A 126 -0.82 -4.96 4.98
C ASP A 126 -1.63 -5.57 3.83
N LEU A 127 -1.45 -6.87 3.60
CA LEU A 127 -2.19 -7.68 2.62
C LEU A 127 -3.00 -8.78 3.32
N HIS A 128 -3.28 -8.64 4.62
CA HIS A 128 -4.06 -9.60 5.39
C HIS A 128 -5.43 -9.88 4.76
N TYR A 129 -5.84 -11.15 4.73
CA TYR A 129 -7.16 -11.55 4.20
C TYR A 129 -7.34 -11.11 2.74
N ASN A 130 -6.53 -11.71 1.87
CA ASN A 130 -6.61 -11.63 0.42
C ASN A 130 -6.52 -13.06 -0.15
N LEU A 131 -6.34 -13.20 -1.46
CA LEU A 131 -6.34 -14.48 -2.19
C LEU A 131 -4.94 -14.81 -2.75
N ILE A 132 -3.89 -14.41 -2.04
CA ILE A 132 -2.50 -14.63 -2.48
C ILE A 132 -2.11 -16.09 -2.24
N THR A 133 -1.60 -16.76 -3.27
CA THR A 133 -1.15 -18.15 -3.22
C THR A 133 0.38 -18.25 -3.15
N ASP A 134 0.91 -19.46 -3.33
CA ASP A 134 2.35 -19.69 -3.45
C ASP A 134 3.02 -18.91 -4.58
N GLU A 135 2.33 -18.63 -5.70
CA GLU A 135 2.92 -17.86 -6.80
C GLU A 135 3.06 -16.37 -6.44
N GLY A 136 2.03 -15.78 -5.84
CA GLY A 136 2.07 -14.41 -5.33
C GLY A 136 3.12 -14.24 -4.23
N ALA A 137 3.25 -15.23 -3.34
CA ALA A 137 4.25 -15.26 -2.30
C ALA A 137 5.69 -15.17 -2.85
N LYS A 138 5.98 -15.69 -4.05
CA LYS A 138 7.31 -15.54 -4.68
C LYS A 138 7.61 -14.09 -5.04
N PHE A 139 6.63 -13.34 -5.54
CA PHE A 139 6.81 -11.91 -5.82
C PHE A 139 7.04 -11.13 -4.52
N ILE A 140 6.30 -11.45 -3.46
CA ILE A 140 6.50 -10.82 -2.15
C ILE A 140 7.86 -11.21 -1.55
N ALA A 141 8.31 -12.46 -1.70
CA ALA A 141 9.63 -12.88 -1.27
C ALA A 141 10.74 -12.09 -2.00
N LYS A 142 10.62 -11.91 -3.31
CA LYS A 142 11.56 -11.07 -4.08
C LYS A 142 11.57 -9.61 -3.57
N LEU A 143 10.40 -9.03 -3.33
CA LEU A 143 10.28 -7.71 -2.71
C LEU A 143 11.01 -7.64 -1.36
N ILE A 144 10.84 -8.66 -0.51
CA ILE A 144 11.52 -8.73 0.80
C ILE A 144 13.03 -8.75 0.62
N GLU A 145 13.58 -9.50 -0.34
CA GLU A 145 15.03 -9.53 -0.58
C GLU A 145 15.59 -8.17 -1.01
N GLU A 146 14.83 -7.39 -1.78
CA GLU A 146 15.30 -6.15 -2.41
C GLU A 146 15.00 -4.88 -1.57
N THR A 147 13.98 -4.92 -0.72
CA THR A 147 13.59 -3.74 0.07
C THR A 147 14.53 -3.49 1.25
N THR A 148 14.83 -2.22 1.51
CA THR A 148 15.65 -1.78 2.66
C THR A 148 14.89 -0.90 3.65
N LYS A 149 13.63 -0.54 3.33
CA LYS A 149 12.81 0.36 4.13
C LYS A 149 11.53 -0.25 4.66
N LEU A 150 11.04 -1.34 4.05
CA LEU A 150 9.88 -2.04 4.56
C LEU A 150 10.23 -2.64 5.93
N THR A 151 9.50 -2.21 6.97
CA THR A 151 9.66 -2.66 8.36
C THR A 151 8.52 -3.57 8.80
N ASP A 152 7.34 -3.41 8.18
CA ASP A 152 6.10 -4.07 8.55
C ASP A 152 5.46 -4.72 7.32
N LEU A 153 5.25 -6.03 7.38
CA LEU A 153 4.57 -6.81 6.34
C LEU A 153 3.60 -7.81 6.98
N ASN A 154 2.34 -7.73 6.58
CA ASN A 154 1.31 -8.68 6.99
C ASN A 154 0.75 -9.43 5.76
N LEU A 155 0.83 -10.77 5.81
CA LEU A 155 0.34 -11.68 4.77
C LEU A 155 -0.62 -12.73 5.34
N MET A 156 -1.07 -12.58 6.58
CA MET A 156 -1.93 -13.58 7.22
C MET A 156 -3.27 -13.73 6.52
N CYS A 157 -3.90 -14.89 6.71
CA CYS A 157 -5.19 -15.23 6.11
C CYS A 157 -5.19 -15.11 4.57
N ASN A 158 -4.07 -15.47 3.93
CA ASN A 158 -3.98 -15.71 2.49
C ASN A 158 -3.91 -17.23 2.23
N GLU A 159 -3.87 -17.63 0.96
CA GLU A 159 -3.79 -19.03 0.51
C GLU A 159 -2.34 -19.50 0.27
N ILE A 160 -1.40 -18.95 1.06
CA ILE A 160 0.03 -19.27 0.96
C ILE A 160 0.28 -20.63 1.61
N GLY A 161 0.71 -21.59 0.79
CA GLY A 161 1.10 -22.93 1.19
C GLY A 161 2.56 -23.04 1.61
N ALA A 162 3.03 -24.27 1.74
CA ALA A 162 4.39 -24.56 2.21
C ALA A 162 5.47 -24.00 1.25
N VAL A 163 5.21 -24.02 -0.07
CA VAL A 163 6.18 -23.56 -1.06
C VAL A 163 6.35 -22.03 -0.97
N GLY A 164 5.27 -21.27 -0.91
CA GLY A 164 5.32 -19.82 -0.75
C GLY A 164 5.92 -19.41 0.59
N ALA A 165 5.56 -20.10 1.66
CA ALA A 165 6.15 -19.89 2.99
C ALA A 165 7.68 -20.13 2.99
N GLU A 166 8.19 -21.14 2.28
CA GLU A 166 9.62 -21.39 2.14
C GLU A 166 10.35 -20.24 1.42
N HIS A 167 9.76 -19.70 0.35
CA HIS A 167 10.33 -18.55 -0.37
C HIS A 167 10.40 -17.31 0.54
N ILE A 168 9.31 -17.01 1.25
CA ILE A 168 9.27 -15.88 2.19
C ILE A 168 10.30 -16.09 3.31
N ALA A 169 10.41 -17.29 3.88
CA ALA A 169 11.39 -17.59 4.91
C ALA A 169 12.84 -17.38 4.43
N LYS A 170 13.17 -17.86 3.21
CA LYS A 170 14.48 -17.64 2.60
C LYS A 170 14.78 -16.15 2.38
N ALA A 171 13.80 -15.39 1.92
CA ALA A 171 13.95 -13.95 1.73
C ALA A 171 14.17 -13.21 3.06
N LEU A 172 13.44 -13.58 4.11
CA LEU A 172 13.55 -13.01 5.46
C LEU A 172 14.89 -13.28 6.15
N LEU A 173 15.64 -14.30 5.71
CA LEU A 173 17.01 -14.56 6.19
C LEU A 173 18.04 -13.59 5.60
N LYS A 174 17.75 -13.03 4.42
CA LYS A 174 18.61 -12.05 3.75
C LYS A 174 18.24 -10.61 4.09
N ASN A 175 17.00 -10.36 4.47
CA ASN A 175 16.50 -9.02 4.78
C ASN A 175 16.73 -8.64 6.25
N GLU A 176 17.36 -7.48 6.46
CA GLU A 176 17.64 -6.91 7.78
C GLU A 176 16.69 -5.76 8.18
N SER A 177 15.89 -5.23 7.24
CA SER A 177 15.00 -4.08 7.47
C SER A 177 13.66 -4.45 8.11
N LEU A 178 13.13 -5.64 7.81
CA LEU A 178 11.85 -6.14 8.33
C LEU A 178 11.96 -6.51 9.80
N LYS A 179 11.31 -5.70 10.66
CA LYS A 179 11.32 -5.85 12.11
C LYS A 179 10.08 -6.56 12.63
N HIS A 180 8.92 -6.27 12.04
CA HIS A 180 7.65 -6.89 12.39
C HIS A 180 7.28 -7.88 11.28
N LYS A 181 7.82 -9.09 11.42
CA LYS A 181 7.62 -10.21 10.49
C LYS A 181 6.30 -10.90 10.84
N ILE A 182 5.38 -11.01 9.87
CA ILE A 182 4.21 -11.90 9.80
C ILE A 182 3.56 -12.14 11.18
N LYS A 183 2.58 -11.32 11.56
CA LYS A 183 1.71 -11.55 12.72
C LYS A 183 0.43 -12.24 12.31
#